data_AF-A0A7W0UMG8-F1
#
_entry.id   AF-A0A7W0UMG8-F1
#
_cell.length_a   1.000
_cell.length_b   1.000
_cell.length_c   1.000
_cell.angle_alpha   90.00
_cell.angle_beta   90.00
_cell.angle_gamma   90.00
#
_symmetry.space_group_name_H-M   'P 1'
#
loop_
_entity.id
_entity.type
_entity.pdbx_description
1 polymer ?
#
loop_
_entity_poly.entity_id
_entity_poly.type
_entity_poly.pdbx_seq_one_letter_code
_entity_poly.pdbx_strand_id
1 'polypeptide(L)'
;MTERLRLWLERAERGYFLRDAATGERVRWEDPRIRVIAVSGVSYRPEALDDPSFDPGRRLALVAEPDNPHDPHAVAIYDAGRRQQVGYVPAAVAPELGGDEQAISIWRVEGGLRVLIAPADAWIGTPS
;
A
#
# COMPACT_ATOMS: atom_id res chain seq x y z
N MET A 1 7.48 -3.56 25.13
CA MET A 1 6.64 -2.67 24.31
C MET A 1 7.46 -2.33 23.07
N THR A 2 7.08 -2.83 21.90
CA THR A 2 7.72 -2.43 20.64
C THR A 2 7.29 -1.00 20.36
N GLU A 3 8.23 -0.09 20.08
CA GLU A 3 7.85 1.28 19.73
C GLU A 3 6.99 1.27 18.46
N ARG A 4 5.90 2.02 18.49
CA ARG A 4 4.98 2.22 17.35
C ARG A 4 5.79 2.71 16.15
N LEU A 5 5.71 2.02 15.01
CA LEU A 5 6.38 2.46 13.79
C LEU A 5 5.87 3.84 13.38
N ARG A 6 6.77 4.78 13.10
CA ARG A 6 6.42 6.14 12.66
C ARG A 6 7.12 6.46 11.35
N LEU A 7 6.33 6.72 10.30
CA LEU A 7 6.84 6.98 8.96
C LEU A 7 6.46 8.37 8.48
N TRP A 8 7.43 9.09 7.92
CA TRP A 8 7.20 10.24 7.08
C TRP A 8 7.20 9.81 5.61
N LEU A 9 6.18 10.26 4.88
CA LEU A 9 6.12 10.22 3.43
C LEU A 9 6.80 11.49 2.89
N GLU A 10 8.08 11.40 2.57
CA GLU A 10 8.84 12.50 1.99
C GLU A 10 8.56 12.60 0.48
N ARG A 11 8.07 13.77 0.03
CA ARG A 11 7.67 13.97 -1.37
C ARG A 11 8.87 13.80 -2.30
N ALA A 12 8.70 12.96 -3.31
CA ALA A 12 9.59 12.83 -4.46
C ALA A 12 8.88 13.34 -5.73
N GLU A 13 9.60 13.34 -6.86
CA GLU A 13 9.08 13.82 -8.15
C GLU A 13 7.79 13.09 -8.57
N ARG A 14 7.72 11.76 -8.38
CA ARG A 14 6.61 10.90 -8.86
C ARG A 14 5.93 10.09 -7.75
N GLY A 15 6.22 10.40 -6.49
CA GLY A 15 5.75 9.60 -5.36
C GLY A 15 6.31 10.04 -4.01
N TYR A 16 6.54 9.07 -3.13
CA TYR A 16 7.05 9.30 -1.78
C TYR A 16 8.20 8.34 -1.44
N PHE A 17 9.27 8.89 -0.85
CA PHE A 17 10.22 8.09 -0.08
C PHE A 17 9.72 7.94 1.35
N LEU A 18 10.18 6.88 2.03
CA LEU A 18 9.85 6.61 3.41
C LEU A 18 11.01 7.03 4.29
N ARG A 19 10.72 7.74 5.38
CA ARG A 19 11.68 8.03 6.45
C ARG A 19 11.13 7.61 7.79
N ASP A 20 12.01 7.11 8.64
CA ASP A 20 11.69 6.88 10.03
C ASP A 20 11.56 8.24 10.73
N ALA A 21 10.42 8.49 11.36
CA ALA A 21 10.16 9.79 11.97
C ALA A 21 10.93 10.02 13.27
N ALA A 22 11.45 8.97 13.90
CA ALA A 22 12.26 9.08 15.12
C ALA A 22 13.71 9.43 14.78
N THR A 23 14.27 8.81 13.73
CA THR A 23 15.70 8.96 13.39
C THR A 23 15.95 9.90 12.21
N GLY A 24 14.94 10.16 11.37
CA GLY A 24 15.08 10.87 10.10
C GLY A 24 15.75 10.05 9.00
N GLU A 25 16.15 8.81 9.29
CA GLU A 25 16.80 7.93 8.33
C GLU A 25 15.82 7.42 7.27
N ARG A 26 16.35 7.12 6.08
CA ARG A 26 15.54 6.56 5.00
C ARG A 26 15.18 5.11 5.33
N VAL A 27 13.90 4.80 5.27
CA VAL A 27 13.38 3.43 5.33
C VAL A 27 13.38 2.84 3.93
N ARG A 28 14.09 1.72 3.77
CA ARG A 28 14.16 0.99 2.51
C ARG A 28 12.88 0.20 2.28
N TRP A 29 12.58 -0.14 1.04
CA TRP A 29 11.37 -0.88 0.69
C TRP A 29 11.38 -2.32 1.21
N GLU A 30 12.58 -2.85 1.47
CA GLU A 30 12.84 -4.17 2.05
C GLU A 30 12.89 -4.17 3.58
N ASP A 31 12.58 -3.04 4.23
CA ASP A 31 12.53 -2.97 5.69
C ASP A 31 11.48 -3.96 6.23
N PRO A 32 11.84 -4.88 7.14
CA PRO A 32 10.96 -5.97 7.56
C PRO A 32 9.73 -5.50 8.35
N ARG A 33 9.69 -4.24 8.79
CA ARG A 33 8.55 -3.66 9.52
C ARG A 33 7.39 -3.25 8.60
N ILE A 34 7.62 -3.22 7.29
CA ILE A 34 6.67 -2.78 6.27
C ILE A 34 6.69 -3.72 5.06
N ARG A 35 5.77 -3.49 4.13
CA ARG A 35 5.81 -4.11 2.81
C ARG A 35 5.57 -3.04 1.76
N VAL A 36 6.44 -2.97 0.75
CA VAL A 36 6.19 -2.19 -0.45
C VAL A 36 5.96 -3.15 -1.61
N ILE A 37 4.73 -3.19 -2.11
CA ILE A 37 4.32 -4.13 -3.16
C ILE A 37 4.08 -3.43 -4.49
N ALA A 38 4.27 -4.15 -5.61
CA ALA A 38 3.59 -3.83 -6.86
C ALA A 38 2.19 -4.46 -6.81
N VAL A 39 1.17 -3.67 -7.11
CA VAL A 39 -0.19 -4.19 -7.20
C VAL A 39 -0.30 -5.16 -8.38
N SER A 40 -0.87 -6.34 -8.14
CA SER A 40 -1.12 -7.35 -9.16
C SER A 40 -2.45 -7.08 -9.89
N GLY A 41 -2.48 -7.39 -11.19
CA GLY A 41 -3.69 -7.32 -12.00
C GLY A 41 -4.14 -5.91 -12.42
N VAL A 42 -3.31 -4.88 -12.18
CA VAL A 42 -3.58 -3.49 -12.60
C VAL A 42 -3.82 -3.35 -14.11
N SER A 43 -3.16 -4.17 -14.93
CA SER A 43 -3.29 -4.18 -16.39
C SER A 43 -4.68 -4.60 -16.86
N TYR A 44 -5.44 -5.33 -16.05
CA TYR A 44 -6.84 -5.68 -16.33
C TYR A 44 -7.82 -4.57 -15.93
N ARG A 45 -7.32 -3.49 -15.33
CA ARG A 45 -8.11 -2.37 -14.78
C ARG A 45 -7.46 -1.01 -15.09
N PRO A 46 -7.17 -0.70 -16.37
CA PRO A 46 -6.45 0.53 -16.72
C PRO A 46 -7.18 1.80 -16.30
N GLU A 47 -8.51 1.84 -16.39
CA GLU A 47 -9.31 3.01 -15.99
C GLU A 47 -9.24 3.26 -14.49
N ALA A 48 -9.21 2.17 -13.70
CA ALA A 48 -9.03 2.27 -12.26
C ALA A 48 -7.64 2.78 -11.91
N LEU A 49 -6.61 2.33 -12.64
CA LEU A 49 -5.25 2.76 -12.41
C LEU A 49 -5.15 4.28 -12.58
N ASP A 50 -5.73 4.88 -13.62
CA ASP A 50 -5.62 6.32 -13.90
C ASP A 50 -6.48 7.22 -12.97
N ASP A 51 -7.30 6.64 -12.09
CA ASP A 51 -8.15 7.42 -11.18
C ASP A 51 -7.32 8.16 -10.09
N PRO A 52 -7.55 9.46 -9.85
CA PRO A 52 -6.82 10.25 -8.84
C PRO A 52 -6.93 9.74 -7.39
N SER A 53 -7.90 8.88 -7.10
CA SER A 53 -8.02 8.20 -5.79
C SER A 53 -6.88 7.22 -5.52
N PHE A 54 -6.09 6.85 -6.55
CA PHE A 54 -4.88 6.05 -6.43
C PHE A 54 -3.57 6.85 -6.55
N ASP A 55 -3.65 8.18 -6.63
CA ASP A 55 -2.46 9.02 -6.64
C ASP A 55 -1.58 8.79 -5.41
N PRO A 56 -0.25 9.00 -5.51
CA PRO A 56 0.63 8.89 -4.36
C PRO A 56 0.13 9.72 -3.16
N GLY A 57 0.19 9.14 -1.98
CA GLY A 57 -0.29 9.70 -0.71
C GLY A 57 -1.74 9.34 -0.38
N ARG A 58 -2.49 8.74 -1.30
CA ARG A 58 -3.87 8.31 -1.05
C ARG A 58 -3.90 7.05 -0.19
N ARG A 59 -4.79 7.05 0.81
CA ARG A 59 -5.14 5.84 1.56
C ARG A 59 -5.91 4.90 0.67
N LEU A 60 -5.63 3.61 0.80
CA LEU A 60 -6.29 2.52 0.08
C LEU A 60 -6.95 1.58 1.08
N ALA A 61 -7.95 0.85 0.63
CA ALA A 61 -8.60 -0.20 1.42
C ALA A 61 -8.09 -1.57 0.96
N LEU A 62 -7.70 -2.40 1.93
CA LEU A 62 -7.43 -3.82 1.73
C LEU A 62 -8.72 -4.59 2.11
N VAL A 63 -9.17 -5.47 1.22
CA VAL A 63 -10.40 -6.25 1.41
C VAL A 63 -10.09 -7.71 1.13
N ALA A 64 -10.12 -8.54 2.16
CA ALA A 64 -9.95 -9.99 2.01
C ALA A 64 -11.17 -10.61 1.29
N GLU A 65 -10.90 -11.54 0.39
CA GLU A 65 -11.90 -12.31 -0.35
C GLU A 65 -11.74 -13.82 -0.05
N PRO A 66 -12.11 -14.29 1.15
CA PRO A 66 -11.90 -15.69 1.55
C PRO A 66 -12.68 -16.70 0.69
N ASP A 67 -13.78 -16.24 0.07
CA ASP A 67 -14.62 -17.04 -0.83
C ASP A 67 -14.18 -16.92 -2.30
N ASN A 68 -13.03 -16.30 -2.58
CA ASN A 68 -12.52 -16.19 -3.95
C ASN A 68 -12.21 -17.60 -4.50
N PRO A 69 -12.79 -17.99 -5.66
CA PRO A 69 -12.70 -19.34 -6.17
C PRO A 69 -11.30 -19.73 -6.68
N HIS A 70 -10.41 -18.76 -6.86
CA HIS A 70 -9.05 -18.98 -7.37
C HIS A 70 -8.01 -19.00 -6.25
N ASP A 71 -8.16 -18.12 -5.26
CA ASP A 71 -7.21 -17.96 -4.15
C ASP A 71 -7.94 -17.50 -2.88
N PRO A 72 -8.09 -18.35 -1.84
CA PRO A 72 -8.76 -17.97 -0.60
C PRO A 72 -7.98 -16.93 0.23
N HIS A 73 -6.72 -16.65 -0.13
CA HIS A 73 -5.94 -15.58 0.48
C HIS A 73 -5.99 -14.27 -0.32
N ALA A 74 -6.81 -14.19 -1.37
CA ALA A 74 -6.90 -12.99 -2.19
C ALA A 74 -7.26 -11.76 -1.34
N VAL A 75 -6.46 -10.70 -1.46
CA VAL A 75 -6.74 -9.40 -0.86
C VAL A 75 -6.82 -8.36 -1.96
N ALA A 76 -8.03 -7.89 -2.21
CA ALA A 76 -8.31 -6.84 -3.17
C ALA A 76 -7.91 -5.47 -2.63
N ILE A 77 -7.40 -4.62 -3.52
CA ILE A 77 -6.99 -3.24 -3.21
C ILE A 77 -7.99 -2.28 -3.87
N TYR A 78 -8.63 -1.47 -3.04
CA TYR A 78 -9.61 -0.47 -3.44
C TYR A 78 -9.16 0.95 -3.07
N ASP A 79 -9.82 1.97 -3.64
CA ASP A 79 -9.76 3.31 -3.09
C ASP A 79 -10.27 3.32 -1.64
N ALA A 80 -9.95 4.38 -0.88
CA ALA A 80 -10.38 4.50 0.52
C ALA A 80 -11.89 4.30 0.72
N GLY A 81 -12.70 4.70 -0.27
CA GLY A 81 -14.17 4.56 -0.23
C GLY A 81 -14.69 3.18 -0.60
N ARG A 82 -13.82 2.22 -0.98
CA ARG A 82 -14.20 0.89 -1.47
C ARG A 82 -15.15 0.91 -2.67
N ARG A 83 -14.99 1.90 -3.56
CA ARG A 83 -15.84 2.11 -4.75
C ARG A 83 -15.20 1.55 -6.01
N GLN A 84 -13.90 1.71 -6.15
CA GLN A 84 -13.13 1.28 -7.31
C GLN A 84 -12.01 0.33 -6.86
N GLN A 85 -11.93 -0.83 -7.49
CA GLN A 85 -10.81 -1.77 -7.30
C GLN A 85 -9.72 -1.45 -8.32
N VAL A 86 -8.46 -1.39 -7.87
CA VAL A 86 -7.29 -1.21 -8.76
C VAL A 86 -6.53 -2.51 -9.01
N GLY A 87 -6.67 -3.50 -8.14
CA GLY A 87 -6.04 -4.81 -8.30
C GLY A 87 -6.01 -5.60 -7.00
N TYR A 88 -4.95 -6.39 -6.83
CA TYR A 88 -4.76 -7.28 -5.69
C TYR A 88 -3.37 -7.13 -5.08
N VAL A 89 -3.27 -7.47 -3.79
CA VAL A 89 -1.98 -7.79 -3.17
C VAL A 89 -1.42 -9.03 -3.90
N PRO A 90 -0.11 -9.08 -4.22
CA PRO A 90 0.49 -10.27 -4.80
C PRO A 90 0.20 -11.52 -3.97
N ALA A 91 -0.11 -12.64 -4.62
CA ALA A 91 -0.46 -13.90 -3.96
C ALA A 91 0.64 -14.42 -3.01
N ALA A 92 1.91 -14.08 -3.27
CA ALA A 92 3.01 -14.42 -2.37
C ALA A 92 3.02 -13.61 -1.05
N VAL A 93 2.36 -12.45 -1.02
CA VAL A 93 2.32 -11.55 0.14
C VAL A 93 0.98 -11.63 0.88
N ALA A 94 -0.11 -11.87 0.16
CA ALA A 94 -1.45 -11.83 0.74
C ALA A 94 -1.68 -12.78 1.94
N PRO A 95 -1.15 -14.02 1.96
CA PRO A 95 -1.26 -14.90 3.12
C PRO A 95 -0.52 -14.40 4.38
N GLU A 96 0.40 -13.45 4.23
CA GLU A 96 1.19 -12.90 5.34
C GLU A 96 0.51 -11.68 6.00
N LEU A 97 -0.67 -11.27 5.52
CA LEU A 97 -1.43 -10.16 6.08
C LEU A 97 -2.34 -10.63 7.23
N GLY A 98 -2.38 -9.84 8.30
CA GLY A 98 -3.25 -10.02 9.46
C GLY A 98 -4.67 -9.49 9.25
N GLY A 99 -4.87 -8.62 8.26
CA GLY A 99 -6.20 -8.12 7.85
C GLY A 99 -6.58 -6.77 8.46
N ASP A 100 -5.74 -6.17 9.30
CA ASP A 100 -5.94 -4.85 9.91
C ASP A 100 -4.93 -3.79 9.42
N GLU A 101 -4.03 -4.16 8.52
CA GLU A 101 -3.00 -3.28 8.01
C GLU A 101 -3.54 -2.03 7.33
N GLN A 102 -2.73 -0.97 7.39
CA GLN A 102 -2.95 0.25 6.62
C GLN A 102 -2.29 0.11 5.25
N ALA A 103 -2.95 0.66 4.21
CA ALA A 103 -2.40 0.75 2.86
C ALA A 103 -2.39 2.19 2.34
N ILE A 104 -1.28 2.59 1.70
CA ILE A 104 -1.11 3.91 1.08
C ILE A 104 -0.45 3.74 -0.29
N SER A 105 -1.00 4.39 -1.31
CA SER A 105 -0.31 4.54 -2.61
C SER A 105 0.94 5.39 -2.41
N ILE A 106 2.12 4.90 -2.81
CA ILE A 106 3.37 5.66 -2.64
C ILE A 106 4.03 6.05 -3.94
N TRP A 107 3.81 5.30 -5.03
CA TRP A 107 4.35 5.63 -6.36
C TRP A 107 3.41 5.17 -7.48
N ARG A 108 3.27 6.01 -8.50
CA ARG A 108 2.82 5.57 -9.82
C ARG A 108 4.04 5.23 -10.66
N VAL A 109 3.97 4.08 -11.33
CA VAL A 109 4.94 3.69 -12.37
C VAL A 109 4.17 3.51 -13.67
N GLU A 110 4.88 3.46 -14.79
CA GLU A 110 4.24 3.19 -16.08
C GLU A 110 3.49 1.84 -16.00
N GLY A 111 2.17 1.87 -16.21
CA GLY A 111 1.30 0.70 -16.12
C GLY A 111 1.17 0.06 -14.74
N GLY A 112 1.55 0.75 -13.65
CA GLY A 112 1.44 0.15 -12.32
C GLY A 112 1.43 1.09 -11.11
N LEU A 113 1.20 0.49 -9.96
CA LEU A 113 1.04 1.16 -8.67
C LEU A 113 1.90 0.48 -7.61
N ARG A 114 2.64 1.27 -6.82
CA ARG A 114 3.32 0.80 -5.62
C ARG A 114 2.56 1.23 -4.39
N VAL A 115 2.32 0.27 -3.49
CA VAL A 115 1.57 0.46 -2.26
C VAL A 115 2.45 0.11 -1.08
N LEU A 116 2.49 1.01 -0.10
CA LEU A 116 2.98 0.74 1.24
C LEU A 116 1.88 0.04 2.02
N ILE A 117 2.16 -1.14 2.55
CA ILE A 117 1.37 -1.82 3.57
C ILE A 117 2.16 -1.74 4.89
N ALA A 118 1.52 -1.25 5.94
CA ALA A 118 2.12 -1.05 7.24
C ALA A 118 1.18 -1.55 8.35
N PRO A 119 1.70 -1.88 9.54
CA PRO A 119 0.87 -2.28 10.68
C PRO A 119 -0.29 -1.32 10.95
N ALA A 120 -1.40 -1.85 11.46
CA ALA A 120 -2.59 -1.08 11.83
C ALA A 120 -2.26 0.10 12.77
N ASP A 121 -1.31 -0.13 13.67
CA ASP A 121 -0.85 0.85 14.62
C ASP A 121 0.27 1.74 14.07
N ALA A 122 0.80 1.57 12.86
CA ALA A 122 1.81 2.50 12.35
C ALA A 122 1.25 3.94 12.28
N TRP A 123 2.04 4.93 12.68
CA TRP A 123 1.73 6.33 12.38
C TRP A 123 2.38 6.69 11.05
N ILE A 124 1.62 7.31 10.15
CA ILE A 124 2.10 7.73 8.84
C ILE A 124 1.66 9.17 8.59
N GLY A 125 2.62 10.06 8.35
CA GLY A 125 2.39 11.47 8.09
C GLY A 125 3.10 11.95 6.82
N THR A 126 2.74 13.16 6.37
CA THR A 126 3.50 13.92 5.36
C THR A 126 4.14 15.12 6.06
N PRO A 127 5.45 15.38 5.88
CA PRO A 127 6.09 16.55 6.49
C PRO A 127 5.38 17.82 6.01
N SER A 128 5.07 18.69 6.98
CA SER A 128 4.41 20.00 6.79
C SER A 128 5.34 21.02 6.16
#